data_AF-V4YGQ5-F1
#
_entry.id   AF-V4YGQ5-F1
#
_cell.length_a   1.000
_cell.length_b   1.000
_cell.length_c   1.000
_cell.angle_alpha   90.00
_cell.angle_beta   90.00
_cell.angle_gamma   90.00
#
_symmetry.space_group_name_H-M   'P 1'
#
loop_
_entity.id
_entity.type
_entity.pdbx_description
1 polymer ?
#
loop_
_entity_poly.entity_id
_entity_poly.type
_entity_poly.pdbx_seq_one_letter_code
_entity_poly.pdbx_strand_id
1 'polypeptide(L)'
;MSDDSRLSRDERPSPAHFEPPPWAEYQQLRQAVTDYMDHDPADPEWADIWRALAAIMSAHQRERFVQTFDLENPADKACIGRLIADADSCPHTSDTQDQELPHSPPCAENATLWVDDTGPAVYSIHVIPDSMGRLQSGTPAQDSWHSIHEFATEWGLRESILPTSWYDVGSAVQVVYMAGE
;
A
#
# COMPACT_ATOMS: atom_id res chain seq x y z
N MET A 1 36.93 27.68 -9.61
CA MET A 1 35.86 27.55 -10.64
C MET A 1 36.44 26.67 -11.74
N SER A 2 36.00 25.47 -12.03
CA SER A 2 34.97 24.60 -11.45
C SER A 2 35.49 23.17 -11.64
N ASP A 3 35.41 22.35 -10.60
CA ASP A 3 35.79 20.94 -10.64
C ASP A 3 34.60 20.18 -11.23
N ASP A 4 34.60 20.01 -12.56
CA ASP A 4 33.58 19.26 -13.30
C ASP A 4 33.98 17.77 -13.32
N SER A 5 34.10 17.18 -12.15
CA SER A 5 34.26 15.74 -11.96
C SER A 5 32.91 15.04 -12.14
N ARG A 6 32.37 15.07 -13.36
CA ARG A 6 31.28 14.18 -13.76
C ARG A 6 31.87 12.78 -13.93
N LEU A 7 31.75 11.98 -12.86
CA LEU A 7 32.04 10.54 -12.90
C LEU A 7 31.41 9.95 -14.16
N SER A 8 32.23 9.21 -14.90
CA SER A 8 31.79 8.50 -16.09
C SER A 8 30.63 7.55 -15.74
N ARG A 9 29.74 7.27 -16.70
CA ARG A 9 28.55 6.42 -16.47
C ARG A 9 28.92 5.04 -15.89
N ASP A 10 30.15 4.58 -16.12
CA ASP A 10 30.73 3.31 -15.66
C ASP A 10 31.31 3.37 -14.24
N GLU A 11 31.50 4.56 -13.66
CA GLU A 11 31.97 4.74 -12.26
C GLU A 11 30.82 4.89 -11.26
N ARG A 12 29.57 4.82 -11.71
CA ARG A 12 28.44 4.72 -10.77
C ARG A 12 28.54 3.35 -10.08
N PRO A 13 28.52 3.29 -8.74
CA PRO A 13 28.39 2.01 -8.07
C PRO A 13 27.14 1.34 -8.62
N SER A 14 27.30 0.17 -9.24
CA SER A 14 26.15 -0.69 -9.52
C SER A 14 25.43 -0.89 -8.18
N PRO A 15 24.10 -0.77 -8.12
CA PRO A 15 23.36 -1.15 -6.93
C PRO A 15 23.88 -2.52 -6.53
N ALA A 16 24.39 -2.66 -5.30
CA ALA A 16 24.92 -3.93 -4.84
C ALA A 16 23.89 -5.02 -5.18
N HIS A 17 24.29 -6.02 -5.97
CA HIS A 17 23.44 -7.16 -6.26
C HIS A 17 23.09 -7.80 -4.91
N PHE A 18 21.87 -7.55 -4.43
CA PHE A 18 21.30 -8.28 -3.31
C PHE A 18 20.96 -9.67 -3.83
N GLU A 19 21.97 -10.53 -3.95
CA GLU A 19 21.71 -11.95 -4.16
C GLU A 19 21.18 -12.51 -2.83
N PRO A 20 19.99 -13.14 -2.83
CA PRO A 20 19.48 -13.79 -1.64
C PRO A 20 20.48 -14.86 -1.15
N PRO A 21 20.47 -15.19 0.15
CA PRO A 21 21.23 -16.34 0.63
C PRO A 21 20.87 -17.60 -0.16
N PRO A 22 21.76 -18.61 -0.25
CA PRO A 22 21.59 -19.79 -1.10
C PRO A 22 20.60 -20.81 -0.49
N TRP A 23 19.40 -20.35 -0.15
CA TRP A 23 18.31 -21.19 0.33
C TRP A 23 17.84 -22.13 -0.77
N ALA A 24 17.50 -23.37 -0.40
CA ALA A 24 17.04 -24.38 -1.35
C ALA A 24 15.77 -23.91 -2.07
N GLU A 25 14.91 -23.20 -1.34
CA GLU A 25 13.66 -22.61 -1.81
C GLU A 25 13.91 -21.51 -2.86
N TYR A 26 14.93 -20.67 -2.66
CA TYR A 26 15.31 -19.66 -3.66
C TYR A 26 15.82 -20.32 -4.94
N GLN A 27 16.62 -21.38 -4.84
CA GLN A 27 17.10 -22.12 -6.01
C GLN A 27 15.96 -22.82 -6.76
N GLN A 28 14.99 -23.39 -6.03
CA GLN A 28 13.78 -23.96 -6.63
C GLN A 28 12.95 -22.91 -7.35
N LEU A 29 12.70 -21.76 -6.74
CA LEU A 29 11.97 -20.65 -7.37
C LEU A 29 12.70 -20.14 -8.60
N ARG A 30 14.02 -19.93 -8.50
CA ARG A 30 14.85 -19.49 -9.63
C ARG A 30 14.77 -20.48 -10.79
N GLN A 31 14.90 -21.78 -10.51
CA GLN A 31 14.78 -22.81 -11.54
C GLN A 31 13.38 -22.83 -12.15
N ALA A 32 12.32 -22.75 -11.35
CA ALA A 32 10.94 -22.73 -11.85
C ALA A 32 10.65 -21.50 -12.75
N VAL A 33 11.17 -20.33 -12.38
CA VAL A 33 11.08 -19.12 -13.21
C VAL A 33 11.88 -19.27 -14.50
N THR A 34 13.10 -19.82 -14.44
CA THR A 34 13.92 -20.10 -15.63
C THR A 34 13.24 -21.13 -16.55
N ASP A 35 12.76 -22.25 -16.01
CA ASP A 35 12.04 -23.27 -16.76
C ASP A 35 10.79 -22.70 -17.44
N TYR A 36 10.07 -21.82 -16.73
CA TYR A 36 8.97 -21.07 -17.32
C TYR A 36 9.47 -20.20 -18.47
N MET A 37 10.48 -19.35 -18.27
CA MET A 37 10.99 -18.41 -19.29
C MET A 37 11.67 -19.09 -20.50
N ASP A 38 12.20 -20.29 -20.34
CA ASP A 38 12.89 -21.04 -21.40
C ASP A 38 11.93 -21.91 -22.23
N HIS A 39 10.69 -22.08 -21.78
CA HIS A 39 9.66 -22.74 -22.59
C HIS A 39 9.30 -21.85 -23.80
N ASP A 40 9.08 -22.43 -24.99
CA ASP A 40 8.63 -21.69 -26.17
C ASP A 40 7.09 -21.79 -26.27
N PRO A 41 6.34 -20.71 -25.94
CA PRO A 41 4.90 -20.76 -25.97
C PRO A 41 4.32 -20.36 -27.32
N ALA A 42 3.35 -21.15 -27.77
CA ALA A 42 2.44 -20.69 -28.80
C ALA A 42 1.34 -19.74 -28.25
N ASP A 43 1.27 -19.52 -26.94
CA ASP A 43 0.12 -18.93 -26.24
C ASP A 43 0.37 -17.48 -25.78
N PRO A 44 -0.47 -16.49 -26.15
CA PRO A 44 -0.35 -15.11 -25.67
C PRO A 44 -0.56 -14.90 -24.16
N GLU A 45 -1.10 -15.88 -23.41
CA GLU A 45 -1.15 -15.82 -21.93
C GLU A 45 0.24 -15.83 -21.28
N TRP A 46 1.29 -16.10 -22.05
CA TRP A 46 2.67 -16.11 -21.55
C TRP A 46 3.19 -14.77 -21.02
N ALA A 47 2.50 -13.68 -21.33
CA ALA A 47 2.75 -12.36 -20.76
C ALA A 47 2.44 -12.29 -19.24
N ASP A 48 1.82 -13.32 -18.66
CA ASP A 48 1.22 -13.25 -17.33
C ASP A 48 2.08 -13.78 -16.16
N ILE A 49 3.37 -14.11 -16.34
CA ILE A 49 4.24 -14.49 -15.21
C ILE A 49 4.25 -13.41 -14.12
N TRP A 50 4.26 -12.14 -14.52
CA TRP A 50 4.19 -11.02 -13.59
C TRP A 50 2.85 -10.96 -12.86
N ARG A 51 1.74 -11.29 -13.53
CA ARG A 51 0.42 -11.37 -12.92
C ARG A 51 0.34 -12.52 -11.91
N ALA A 52 0.92 -13.68 -12.24
CA ALA A 52 0.99 -14.82 -11.35
C ALA A 52 1.86 -14.53 -10.10
N LEU A 53 3.06 -13.97 -10.31
CA LEU A 53 3.93 -13.56 -9.21
C LEU A 53 3.28 -12.48 -8.35
N ALA A 54 2.64 -11.47 -8.96
CA ALA A 54 1.89 -10.46 -8.24
C ALA A 54 0.77 -11.07 -7.40
N ALA A 55 -0.03 -11.99 -7.95
CA ALA A 55 -1.11 -12.66 -7.20
C ALA A 55 -0.59 -13.44 -5.97
N ILE A 56 0.51 -14.19 -6.13
CA ILE A 56 1.13 -14.95 -5.03
C ILE A 56 1.67 -13.98 -3.97
N MET A 57 2.40 -12.95 -4.38
CA MET A 57 2.98 -11.97 -3.48
C MET A 57 1.90 -11.15 -2.77
N SER A 58 0.84 -10.74 -3.47
CA SER A 58 -0.31 -10.02 -2.93
C SER A 58 -1.00 -10.83 -1.85
N ALA A 59 -1.29 -12.11 -2.09
CA ALA A 59 -1.91 -12.99 -1.11
C ALA A 59 -1.04 -13.13 0.14
N HIS A 60 0.27 -13.40 -0.04
CA HIS A 60 1.21 -13.50 1.07
C HIS A 60 1.31 -12.18 1.86
N GLN A 61 1.42 -11.03 1.19
CA GLN A 61 1.50 -9.74 1.86
C GLN A 61 0.21 -9.41 2.61
N ARG A 62 -0.97 -9.74 2.06
CA ARG A 62 -2.25 -9.56 2.74
C ARG A 62 -2.32 -10.43 4.00
N GLU A 63 -1.93 -11.70 3.93
CA GLU A 63 -1.88 -12.57 5.11
C GLU A 63 -0.94 -12.04 6.18
N ARG A 64 0.26 -11.60 5.79
CA ARG A 64 1.23 -11.01 6.72
C ARG A 64 0.70 -9.73 7.33
N PHE A 65 0.00 -8.90 6.56
CA PHE A 65 -0.66 -7.70 7.05
C PHE A 65 -1.71 -8.04 8.11
N VAL A 66 -2.64 -8.95 7.79
CA VAL A 66 -3.68 -9.44 8.72
C VAL A 66 -3.05 -9.97 10.01
N GLN A 67 -2.02 -10.82 9.92
CA GLN A 67 -1.31 -11.34 11.10
C GLN A 67 -0.59 -10.28 11.91
N THR A 68 0.01 -9.28 11.26
CA THR A 68 0.82 -8.24 11.94
C THR A 68 -0.04 -7.30 12.76
N PHE A 69 -1.26 -7.03 12.28
CA PHE A 69 -2.22 -6.13 12.92
C PHE A 69 -3.31 -6.88 13.70
N ASP A 70 -3.20 -8.21 13.85
CA ASP A 70 -4.17 -9.08 14.54
C ASP A 70 -5.63 -8.88 14.05
N LEU A 71 -5.79 -8.81 12.73
CA LEU A 71 -7.07 -8.50 12.09
C LEU A 71 -7.85 -9.78 11.81
N GLU A 72 -9.18 -9.69 11.82
CA GLU A 72 -10.03 -10.82 11.43
C GLU A 72 -10.50 -10.70 9.98
N ASN A 73 -11.35 -9.70 9.72
CA ASN A 73 -12.08 -9.60 8.47
C ASN A 73 -12.11 -8.16 7.94
N PRO A 74 -12.13 -7.97 6.62
CA PRO A 74 -12.49 -6.68 6.07
C PRO A 74 -13.98 -6.42 6.34
N ALA A 75 -14.33 -5.19 6.66
CA ALA A 75 -15.70 -4.74 6.74
C ALA A 75 -16.35 -4.68 5.33
N ASP A 76 -17.68 -4.86 5.28
CA ASP A 76 -18.46 -4.75 4.03
C ASP A 76 -18.30 -3.39 3.32
N LYS A 77 -18.14 -2.32 4.12
CA LYS A 77 -17.89 -0.96 3.62
C LYS A 77 -16.81 -0.28 4.43
N ALA A 78 -15.82 0.23 3.72
CA ALA A 78 -14.79 1.10 4.29
C ALA A 78 -15.42 2.46 4.63
N CYS A 79 -15.35 2.84 5.91
CA CYS A 79 -15.71 4.17 6.38
C CYS A 79 -14.75 4.54 7.50
N ILE A 80 -13.90 5.55 7.29
CA ILE A 80 -12.90 5.93 8.29
C ILE A 80 -13.53 6.56 9.53
N GLY A 81 -14.71 7.17 9.39
CA GLY A 81 -15.52 7.63 10.53
C GLY A 81 -15.84 6.52 11.53
N ARG A 82 -15.91 5.25 11.11
CA ARG A 82 -16.07 4.11 12.04
C ARG A 82 -14.84 3.94 12.93
N LEU A 83 -13.64 4.09 12.36
CA LEU A 83 -12.39 4.03 13.12
C LEU A 83 -12.26 5.24 14.05
N ILE A 84 -12.62 6.44 13.59
CA ILE A 84 -12.54 7.67 14.38
C ILE A 84 -13.52 7.65 15.56
N ALA A 85 -14.74 7.16 15.33
CA ALA A 85 -15.80 7.15 16.34
C ALA A 85 -15.89 5.84 17.13
N ASP A 86 -15.00 4.88 16.89
CA ASP A 86 -15.05 3.52 17.44
C ASP A 86 -16.45 2.88 17.29
N ALA A 87 -16.95 2.87 16.05
CA ALA A 87 -18.34 2.51 15.74
C ALA A 87 -18.46 1.29 14.83
N ASP A 88 -19.28 0.33 15.26
CA ASP A 88 -19.58 -0.90 14.49
C ASP A 88 -20.26 -0.62 13.14
N SER A 89 -20.95 0.51 13.02
CA SER A 89 -21.64 0.92 11.79
C SER A 89 -21.27 2.34 11.39
N CYS A 90 -21.45 2.67 10.11
CA CYS A 90 -21.19 3.99 9.56
C CYS A 90 -21.97 5.06 10.38
N PRO A 91 -21.29 5.96 11.11
CA PRO A 91 -21.94 6.88 12.05
C PRO A 91 -22.71 8.01 11.36
N HIS A 92 -22.61 8.10 10.03
CA HIS A 92 -23.28 9.07 9.17
C HIS A 92 -24.76 8.73 8.99
N THR A 93 -25.53 8.86 10.07
CA THR A 93 -26.98 8.96 9.96
C THR A 93 -27.35 10.37 9.52
N SER A 94 -28.43 10.51 8.74
CA SER A 94 -28.82 11.75 8.04
C SER A 94 -29.18 12.96 8.92
N ASP A 95 -29.01 12.89 10.25
CA ASP A 95 -29.55 13.88 11.19
C ASP A 95 -28.56 14.46 12.23
N THR A 96 -27.27 14.16 12.20
CA THR A 96 -26.31 14.70 13.19
C THR A 96 -25.33 15.71 12.57
N GLN A 97 -25.55 16.99 12.88
CA GLN A 97 -24.77 18.16 12.42
C GLN A 97 -23.54 18.51 13.29
N ASP A 98 -23.16 17.67 14.25
CA ASP A 98 -21.97 17.94 15.07
C ASP A 98 -20.76 17.22 14.46
N GLN A 99 -19.96 17.99 13.73
CA GLN A 99 -18.75 17.61 12.99
C GLN A 99 -18.96 16.39 12.09
N GLU A 100 -19.30 16.63 10.81
CA GLU A 100 -19.44 15.55 9.83
C GLU A 100 -18.13 14.76 9.76
N LEU A 101 -18.13 13.57 10.37
CA LEU A 101 -17.01 12.65 10.29
C LEU A 101 -16.70 12.39 8.81
N PRO A 102 -15.44 12.18 8.43
CA PRO A 102 -15.12 11.84 7.06
C PRO A 102 -15.56 10.40 6.75
N HIS A 103 -16.14 10.19 5.56
CA HIS A 103 -16.31 8.83 5.03
C HIS A 103 -14.98 8.21 4.62
N SER A 104 -14.06 9.04 4.12
CA SER A 104 -12.78 8.63 3.56
C SER A 104 -11.68 9.67 3.84
N PRO A 105 -10.41 9.25 4.03
CA PRO A 105 -9.28 10.16 4.00
C PRO A 105 -8.97 10.65 2.57
N PRO A 106 -8.04 11.60 2.41
CA PRO A 106 -7.37 11.86 1.13
C PRO A 106 -6.80 10.59 0.48
N CYS A 107 -6.71 10.56 -0.86
CA CYS A 107 -6.15 9.41 -1.60
C CYS A 107 -6.80 8.05 -1.29
N ALA A 108 -8.05 7.99 -0.82
CA ALA A 108 -8.71 6.75 -0.36
C ALA A 108 -9.13 5.78 -1.47
N GLU A 109 -8.31 5.63 -2.51
CA GLU A 109 -8.48 4.61 -3.52
C GLU A 109 -8.19 3.22 -2.92
N ASN A 110 -9.00 2.24 -3.35
CA ASN A 110 -8.88 0.84 -2.94
C ASN A 110 -8.91 0.64 -1.41
N ALA A 111 -9.62 1.50 -0.70
CA ALA A 111 -9.65 1.50 0.76
C ALA A 111 -10.29 0.23 1.34
N THR A 112 -9.73 -0.25 2.45
CA THR A 112 -10.30 -1.34 3.25
C THR A 112 -10.32 -0.90 4.71
N LEU A 113 -11.49 -1.00 5.35
CA LEU A 113 -11.58 -0.99 6.80
C LEU A 113 -11.52 -2.43 7.29
N TRP A 114 -10.62 -2.71 8.21
CA TRP A 114 -10.45 -3.99 8.88
C TRP A 114 -11.04 -3.92 10.27
N VAL A 115 -11.71 -5.00 10.66
CA VAL A 115 -12.27 -5.18 12.00
C VAL A 115 -11.56 -6.33 12.71
N ASP A 116 -11.54 -6.23 14.03
CA ASP A 116 -11.12 -7.29 14.94
C ASP A 116 -12.27 -7.63 15.92
N ASP A 117 -11.97 -8.41 16.97
CA ASP A 117 -12.91 -8.81 18.01
C ASP A 117 -13.53 -7.62 18.79
N THR A 118 -12.90 -6.45 18.74
CA THR A 118 -13.26 -5.26 19.52
C THR A 118 -13.97 -4.21 18.69
N GLY A 119 -13.79 -4.20 17.37
CA GLY A 119 -14.44 -3.25 16.48
C GLY A 119 -13.58 -2.85 15.28
N PRO A 120 -13.74 -1.62 14.76
CA PRO A 120 -12.88 -1.07 13.72
C PRO A 120 -11.43 -0.93 14.20
N ALA A 121 -10.52 -1.71 13.62
CA ALA A 121 -9.13 -1.76 14.08
C ALA A 121 -8.19 -0.92 13.22
N VAL A 122 -8.30 -1.09 11.89
CA VAL A 122 -7.35 -0.51 10.93
C VAL A 122 -8.08 -0.04 9.68
N TYR A 123 -7.83 1.19 9.25
CA TYR A 123 -8.23 1.67 7.93
C TYR A 123 -7.01 1.76 7.02
N SER A 124 -6.99 0.99 5.93
CA SER A 124 -5.87 0.99 4.99
C SER A 124 -6.27 1.47 3.60
N ILE A 125 -5.40 2.25 2.96
CA ILE A 125 -5.54 2.72 1.57
C ILE A 125 -4.30 2.32 0.77
N HIS A 126 -4.47 2.10 -0.53
CA HIS A 126 -3.38 1.70 -1.42
C HIS A 126 -3.11 2.82 -2.41
N VAL A 127 -2.04 3.55 -2.16
CA VAL A 127 -1.69 4.78 -2.89
C VAL A 127 -0.69 4.45 -3.98
N ILE A 128 -1.07 4.71 -5.23
CA ILE A 128 -0.16 4.63 -6.38
C ILE A 128 0.61 5.97 -6.43
N PRO A 129 1.95 5.99 -6.37
CA PRO A 129 2.71 7.23 -6.26
C PRO A 129 2.49 8.23 -7.41
N ASP A 130 2.19 7.74 -8.62
CA ASP A 130 1.88 8.59 -9.78
C ASP A 130 0.46 9.20 -9.71
N SER A 131 -0.44 8.57 -8.95
CA SER A 131 -1.78 9.10 -8.66
C SER A 131 -1.76 10.21 -7.60
N MET A 132 -0.68 10.37 -6.83
CA MET A 132 -0.56 11.53 -5.96
C MET A 132 -0.18 12.76 -6.77
N GLY A 133 -0.96 13.82 -6.59
CA GLY A 133 -0.75 15.07 -7.29
C GLY A 133 0.68 15.56 -7.06
N ARG A 134 1.46 15.68 -8.14
CA ARG A 134 2.67 16.51 -8.12
C ARG A 134 2.26 17.86 -7.53
N LEU A 135 3.04 18.39 -6.59
CA LEU A 135 2.98 19.76 -6.05
C LEU A 135 3.21 20.86 -7.12
N GLN A 136 2.79 20.64 -8.36
CA GLN A 136 2.93 21.58 -9.46
C GLN A 136 1.63 22.38 -9.60
N SER A 137 1.75 23.65 -9.19
CA SER A 137 0.85 24.79 -9.44
C SER A 137 -0.45 24.89 -8.64
N GLY A 138 -0.40 25.70 -7.57
CA GLY A 138 -1.45 26.63 -7.14
C GLY A 138 -2.76 26.08 -6.56
N THR A 139 -3.01 24.77 -6.68
CA THR A 139 -4.13 24.08 -6.04
C THR A 139 -3.57 23.32 -4.83
N PRO A 140 -4.20 23.37 -3.64
CA PRO A 140 -3.82 22.45 -2.56
C PRO A 140 -3.90 21.05 -3.16
N ALA A 141 -2.79 20.31 -3.14
CA ALA A 141 -2.78 18.94 -3.58
C ALA A 141 -3.56 18.14 -2.52
N GLN A 142 -4.88 18.15 -2.62
CA GLN A 142 -5.78 17.42 -1.73
C GLN A 142 -5.39 15.94 -1.68
N ASP A 143 -4.74 15.44 -2.74
CA ASP A 143 -4.15 14.10 -2.82
C ASP A 143 -2.62 14.15 -2.73
N SER A 144 -2.09 14.57 -1.57
CA SER A 144 -0.66 14.60 -1.29
C SER A 144 -0.30 13.86 0.00
N TRP A 145 0.98 13.50 0.13
CA TRP A 145 1.52 12.98 1.39
C TRP A 145 1.30 13.90 2.58
N HIS A 146 1.31 15.22 2.34
CA HIS A 146 1.04 16.18 3.40
C HIS A 146 -0.41 16.09 3.87
N SER A 147 -1.35 15.98 2.94
CA SER A 147 -2.77 15.85 3.25
C SER A 147 -3.11 14.56 3.98
N ILE A 148 -2.42 13.46 3.65
CA ILE A 148 -2.53 12.19 4.40
C ILE A 148 -2.15 12.38 5.87
N HIS A 149 -1.05 13.09 6.13
CA HIS A 149 -0.53 13.38 7.47
C HIS A 149 -1.37 14.41 8.23
N GLU A 150 -1.78 15.48 7.57
CA GLU A 150 -2.69 16.49 8.14
C GLU A 150 -4.01 15.84 8.55
N PHE A 151 -4.57 14.97 7.71
CA PHE A 151 -5.78 14.22 8.03
C PHE A 151 -5.60 13.32 9.26
N ALA A 152 -4.49 12.58 9.35
CA ALA A 152 -4.21 11.76 10.53
C ALA A 152 -4.21 12.62 11.81
N THR A 153 -3.51 13.75 11.74
CA THR A 153 -3.36 14.69 12.86
C THR A 153 -4.69 15.34 13.24
N GLU A 154 -5.49 15.77 12.26
CA GLU A 154 -6.80 16.40 12.45
C GLU A 154 -7.76 15.50 13.23
N TRP A 155 -7.76 14.20 12.90
CA TRP A 155 -8.66 13.21 13.50
C TRP A 155 -8.04 12.39 14.63
N GLY A 156 -6.84 12.78 15.10
CA GLY A 156 -6.16 12.08 16.18
C GLY A 156 -5.82 10.62 15.86
N LEU A 157 -5.62 10.29 14.59
CA LEU A 157 -5.27 8.95 14.13
C LEU A 157 -3.75 8.76 14.13
N ARG A 158 -3.31 7.54 14.41
CA ARG A 158 -1.94 7.12 14.14
C ARG A 158 -1.81 6.67 12.71
N GLU A 159 -0.80 7.16 12.00
CA GLU A 159 -0.49 6.73 10.64
C GLU A 159 0.76 5.84 10.58
N SER A 160 0.76 4.93 9.61
CA SER A 160 1.93 4.16 9.19
C SER A 160 1.95 4.02 7.68
N ILE A 161 3.14 4.12 7.08
CA ILE A 161 3.34 3.95 5.64
C ILE A 161 4.15 2.68 5.42
N LEU A 162 3.51 1.68 4.81
CA LEU A 162 4.14 0.44 4.42
C LEU A 162 4.66 0.58 2.97
N PRO A 163 5.94 0.26 2.72
CA PRO A 163 6.55 0.43 1.40
C PRO A 163 6.00 -0.53 0.34
N THR A 164 5.22 -1.53 0.75
CA THR A 164 4.61 -2.52 -0.15
C THR A 164 3.12 -2.60 0.09
N SER A 165 2.37 -2.56 -1.01
CA SER A 165 0.93 -2.76 -1.05
C SER A 165 0.58 -4.19 -1.45
N TRP A 166 -0.28 -4.84 -0.66
CA TRP A 166 -0.84 -6.14 -1.05
C TRP A 166 -1.85 -6.05 -2.20
N TYR A 167 -2.40 -4.85 -2.49
CA TYR A 167 -3.33 -4.64 -3.60
C TYR A 167 -2.60 -4.56 -4.95
N ASP A 168 -1.46 -3.87 -4.99
CA ASP A 168 -0.65 -3.70 -6.20
C ASP A 168 0.84 -3.75 -5.80
N VAL A 169 1.37 -4.97 -5.87
CA VAL A 169 2.73 -5.28 -5.43
C VAL A 169 3.75 -4.65 -6.38
N GLY A 170 4.56 -3.74 -5.84
CA GLY A 170 5.66 -3.09 -6.57
C GLY A 170 5.31 -1.74 -7.18
N SER A 171 4.03 -1.37 -7.24
CA SER A 171 3.59 -0.09 -7.82
C SER A 171 2.82 0.80 -6.84
N ALA A 172 2.34 0.24 -5.73
CA ALA A 172 1.65 1.01 -4.69
C ALA A 172 2.31 0.86 -3.32
N VAL A 173 2.13 1.89 -2.51
CA VAL A 173 2.43 1.90 -1.07
C VAL A 173 1.12 1.80 -0.30
N GLN A 174 1.14 1.19 0.87
CA GLN A 174 -0.05 1.06 1.70
C GLN A 174 0.04 2.03 2.87
N VAL A 175 -0.95 2.91 3.00
CA VAL A 175 -1.08 3.79 4.16
C VAL A 175 -2.10 3.17 5.11
N VAL A 176 -1.77 3.19 6.38
CA VAL A 176 -2.51 2.55 7.45
C VAL A 176 -2.84 3.60 8.50
N TYR A 177 -4.12 3.75 8.81
CA TYR A 177 -4.62 4.56 9.92
C TYR A 177 -5.11 3.63 11.03
N MET A 178 -4.78 3.98 12.27
CA MET A 178 -5.20 3.34 13.50
C MET A 178 -5.76 4.42 14.44
N ALA A 179 -6.60 4.03 15.40
CA ALA A 179 -7.02 4.94 16.46
C ALA A 179 -5.80 5.52 17.21
N GLY A 180 -5.89 6.80 17.60
CA GLY A 180 -4.93 7.43 18.50
C GLY A 180 -5.00 6.88 19.91
N GLU A 181 -3.90 7.06 20.66
CA GLU A 181 -3.88 6.84 22.12
C GLU A 181 -4.45 8.03 22.89
#